data_AF-A0A7V4T6J6-F1
#
_entry.id   AF-A0A7V4T6J6-F1
#
_cell.length_a   1.000
_cell.length_b   1.000
_cell.length_c   1.000
_cell.angle_alpha   90.00
_cell.angle_beta   90.00
_cell.angle_gamma   90.00
#
_symmetry.space_group_name_H-M   'P 1'
#
loop_
_entity.id
_entity.type
_entity.pdbx_description
1 polymer ?
#
loop_
_entity_poly.entity_id
_entity_poly.type
_entity_poly.pdbx_seq_one_letter_code
_entity_poly.pdbx_strand_id
1 'polypeptide(L)'
;TVQKYVAQRLSSIITVSETSKKDIAKEFNIPESRFSTIPIGIDTTNFYPMETIKRDPNRIIVTNSADTPLKVLYHLLYAVKNVLKTRRVKLIVIGSPKKKGGIEKLIKKLDIGRYIEFTGRIDNEKFVREYAKASIAVIPSLYEGFGLPVGEAMACRIPVICTTGGALPEVAGDATKLVPPGNAKALGKAILELMDDPSKREELAQKGYNRVMKEFTWEKTAVRTVQAYRDSINAYH
;
A
#
# COMPACT_ATOMS: atom_id res chain seq x y z
N THR A 1 -6.97 1.82 27.37
CA THR A 1 -6.31 0.55 27.02
C THR A 1 -4.94 0.49 27.68
N VAL A 2 -4.34 -0.69 27.84
CA VAL A 2 -2.96 -0.83 28.35
C VAL A 2 -1.97 0.00 27.51
N GLN A 3 -2.15 0.00 26.18
CA GLN A 3 -1.35 0.82 25.26
C GLN A 3 -1.40 2.31 25.58
N LYS A 4 -2.60 2.88 25.78
CA LYS A 4 -2.76 4.30 26.15
C LYS A 4 -2.09 4.61 27.49
N TYR A 5 -2.26 3.75 28.48
CA TYR A 5 -1.67 3.93 29.81
C TYR A 5 -0.13 3.95 29.77
N VAL A 6 0.48 3.05 28.99
CA VAL A 6 1.94 2.98 28.83
C VAL A 6 2.44 4.18 28.03
N ALA A 7 1.83 4.48 26.89
CA ALA A 7 2.28 5.56 26.00
C ALA A 7 2.31 6.93 26.70
N GLN A 8 1.33 7.24 27.54
CA GLN A 8 1.28 8.52 28.29
C GLN A 8 2.47 8.74 29.24
N ARG A 9 3.13 7.65 29.67
CA ARG A 9 4.29 7.66 30.58
C ARG A 9 5.63 7.69 29.86
N LEU A 10 5.64 7.52 28.55
CA LEU A 10 6.87 7.60 27.76
C LEU A 10 7.23 9.06 27.49
N SER A 11 8.51 9.38 27.64
CA SER A 11 9.08 10.69 27.33
C SER A 11 9.31 10.88 25.83
N SER A 12 9.54 9.79 25.10
CA SER A 12 9.76 9.75 23.65
C SER A 12 9.03 8.56 23.04
N ILE A 13 8.38 8.78 21.90
CA ILE A 13 7.58 7.79 21.18
C ILE A 13 7.94 7.84 19.70
N ILE A 14 8.30 6.71 19.10
CA ILE A 14 8.51 6.61 17.66
C ILE A 14 7.19 6.17 17.00
N THR A 15 6.83 6.83 15.91
CA THR A 15 5.69 6.47 15.06
C THR A 15 6.11 6.44 13.59
N VAL A 16 5.28 5.83 12.76
CA VAL A 16 5.66 5.45 11.38
C VAL A 16 5.25 6.47 10.32
N SER A 17 4.39 7.42 10.67
CA SER A 17 3.89 8.48 9.79
C SER A 17 3.38 9.67 10.59
N GLU A 18 3.32 10.84 9.97
CA GLU A 18 2.73 12.03 10.59
C GLU A 18 1.22 11.84 10.84
N THR A 19 0.54 11.09 9.97
CA THR A 19 -0.87 10.72 10.20
C THR A 19 -1.03 9.88 11.45
N SER A 20 -0.23 8.81 11.61
CA SER A 20 -0.27 7.98 12.82
C SER A 20 0.13 8.75 14.06
N LYS A 21 1.12 9.65 13.97
CA LYS A 21 1.48 10.57 15.04
C LYS A 21 0.26 11.36 15.53
N LYS A 22 -0.44 12.05 14.62
CA LYS A 22 -1.59 12.90 14.94
C LYS A 22 -2.74 12.10 15.55
N ASP A 23 -3.05 10.94 14.96
CA ASP A 23 -4.12 10.08 15.43
C ASP A 23 -3.84 9.53 16.84
N ILE A 24 -2.62 9.04 17.09
CA ILE A 24 -2.21 8.52 18.40
C ILE A 24 -2.13 9.67 19.42
N ALA A 25 -1.54 10.81 19.07
CA ALA A 25 -1.43 11.98 19.95
C ALA A 25 -2.82 12.44 20.43
N LYS A 26 -3.78 12.52 19.51
CA LYS A 26 -5.18 12.87 19.81
C LYS A 26 -5.86 11.82 20.68
N GLU A 27 -5.85 10.55 20.25
CA GLU A 27 -6.58 9.47 20.92
C GLU A 27 -6.01 9.19 22.33
N PHE A 28 -4.69 9.27 22.48
CA PHE A 28 -4.01 8.98 23.76
C PHE A 28 -3.79 10.24 24.60
N ASN A 29 -4.13 11.43 24.10
CA ASN A 29 -3.91 12.72 24.76
C ASN A 29 -2.42 12.92 25.14
N ILE A 30 -1.54 12.80 24.16
CA ILE A 30 -0.09 12.94 24.31
C ILE A 30 0.36 14.10 23.42
N PRO A 31 1.20 15.04 23.92
CA PRO A 31 1.73 16.12 23.09
C PRO A 31 2.50 15.59 21.87
N GLU A 32 2.23 16.15 20.69
CA GLU A 32 2.93 15.78 19.45
C GLU A 32 4.45 15.95 19.53
N SER A 33 4.95 16.85 20.40
CA SER A 33 6.38 17.06 20.66
C SER A 33 7.10 15.85 21.26
N ARG A 34 6.36 14.87 21.81
CA ARG A 34 6.96 13.61 22.29
C ARG A 34 7.14 12.56 21.19
N PHE A 35 6.67 12.85 19.97
CA PHE A 35 6.72 11.90 18.88
C PHE A 35 7.83 12.23 17.89
N SER A 36 8.61 11.20 17.53
CA SER A 36 9.50 11.21 16.38
C SER A 36 8.91 10.36 15.28
N THR A 37 8.68 10.95 14.10
CA THR A 37 8.16 10.23 12.95
C THR A 37 9.31 9.61 12.16
N ILE A 38 9.35 8.29 12.12
CA ILE A 38 10.36 7.51 11.43
C ILE A 38 9.65 6.55 10.47
N PRO A 39 9.65 6.86 9.15
CA PRO A 39 9.08 5.98 8.14
C PRO A 39 9.65 4.56 8.21
N ILE A 40 8.81 3.56 7.95
CA ILE A 40 9.25 2.15 7.89
C ILE A 40 10.07 1.93 6.63
N GLY A 41 11.14 1.15 6.76
CA GLY A 41 11.95 0.69 5.64
C GLY A 41 11.20 -0.35 4.80
N ILE A 42 11.26 -0.20 3.48
CA ILE A 42 10.87 -1.22 2.52
C ILE A 42 12.04 -2.19 2.37
N ASP A 43 11.74 -3.48 2.41
CA ASP A 43 12.73 -4.52 2.19
C ASP A 43 13.06 -4.64 0.71
N THR A 44 14.01 -3.81 0.27
CA THR A 44 14.49 -3.77 -1.11
C THR A 44 15.36 -4.96 -1.49
N THR A 45 15.68 -5.86 -0.54
CA THR A 45 16.35 -7.13 -0.84
C THR A 45 15.35 -8.18 -1.33
N ASN A 46 14.11 -8.10 -0.84
CA ASN A 46 13.00 -8.94 -1.30
C ASN A 46 12.21 -8.27 -2.44
N PHE A 47 11.85 -6.99 -2.30
CA PHE A 47 11.06 -6.26 -3.29
C PHE A 47 11.94 -5.45 -4.23
N TYR A 48 12.15 -5.97 -5.43
CA TYR A 48 12.97 -5.33 -6.46
C TYR A 48 12.40 -5.61 -7.87
N PRO A 49 12.81 -4.84 -8.90
CA PRO A 49 12.35 -5.04 -10.27
C PRO A 49 12.93 -6.34 -10.85
N MET A 50 12.08 -7.20 -11.44
CA MET A 50 12.53 -8.41 -12.14
C MET A 50 12.49 -8.18 -13.66
N GLU A 51 13.60 -7.74 -14.24
CA GLU A 51 13.67 -7.31 -15.64
C GLU A 51 13.46 -8.44 -16.66
N THR A 52 13.68 -9.70 -16.26
CA THR A 52 13.47 -10.88 -17.11
C THR A 52 12.00 -11.28 -17.27
N ILE A 53 11.10 -10.72 -16.46
CA ILE A 53 9.67 -11.05 -16.49
C ILE A 53 8.92 -9.99 -17.29
N LYS A 54 8.30 -10.42 -18.40
CA LYS A 54 7.42 -9.56 -19.20
C LYS A 54 6.11 -9.28 -18.46
N ARG A 55 5.77 -8.00 -18.30
CA ARG A 55 4.48 -7.57 -17.74
C ARG A 55 3.32 -7.87 -18.69
N ASP A 56 2.21 -8.35 -18.14
CA ASP A 56 0.94 -8.47 -18.83
C ASP A 56 0.21 -7.11 -18.76
N PRO A 57 -0.02 -6.42 -19.90
CA PRO A 57 -0.59 -5.08 -19.94
C PRO A 57 -2.04 -4.99 -19.44
N ASN A 58 -2.73 -6.13 -19.27
CA ASN A 58 -4.11 -6.21 -18.80
C ASN A 58 -4.22 -6.81 -17.38
N ARG A 59 -3.08 -7.04 -16.73
CA ARG A 59 -3.02 -7.61 -15.38
C ARG A 59 -2.87 -6.51 -14.34
N ILE A 60 -3.79 -6.55 -13.37
CA ILE A 60 -3.80 -5.72 -12.16
C ILE A 60 -3.49 -6.62 -10.97
N ILE A 61 -2.74 -6.12 -10.00
CA ILE A 61 -2.48 -6.81 -8.73
C ILE A 61 -2.97 -5.97 -7.55
N VAL A 62 -3.51 -6.65 -6.53
CA VAL A 62 -3.85 -6.09 -5.23
C VAL A 62 -3.39 -7.03 -4.13
N THR A 63 -2.86 -6.47 -3.05
CA THR A 63 -2.51 -7.23 -1.86
C THR A 63 -3.67 -7.21 -0.88
N ASN A 64 -4.17 -8.39 -0.53
CA ASN A 64 -5.17 -8.53 0.52
C ASN A 64 -4.47 -9.03 1.78
N SER A 65 -4.08 -8.12 2.67
CA SER A 65 -3.56 -8.53 3.97
C SER A 65 -4.70 -9.21 4.75
N ALA A 66 -4.41 -10.39 5.28
CA ALA A 66 -5.30 -11.05 6.22
C ALA A 66 -5.56 -10.13 7.43
N ASP A 67 -6.79 -10.15 7.93
CA ASP A 67 -7.18 -9.64 9.25
C ASP A 67 -7.57 -8.16 9.42
N THR A 68 -8.16 -7.49 8.40
CA THR A 68 -8.97 -6.30 8.73
C THR A 68 -10.21 -6.15 7.83
N PRO A 69 -11.43 -5.95 8.40
CA PRO A 69 -12.63 -5.58 7.64
C PRO A 69 -12.50 -4.27 6.84
N LEU A 70 -11.40 -3.53 7.05
CA LEU A 70 -11.08 -2.22 6.48
C LEU A 70 -10.26 -2.28 5.17
N LYS A 71 -9.93 -3.48 4.67
CA LYS A 71 -9.25 -3.69 3.38
C LYS A 71 -10.28 -3.96 2.29
N VAL A 72 -10.75 -2.87 1.71
CA VAL A 72 -12.00 -2.84 0.95
C VAL A 72 -11.77 -3.23 -0.50
N LEU A 73 -11.52 -4.53 -0.67
CA LEU A 73 -11.59 -5.18 -1.97
C LEU A 73 -12.96 -4.95 -2.65
N TYR A 74 -14.04 -4.70 -1.88
CA TYR A 74 -15.36 -4.37 -2.43
C TYR A 74 -15.33 -3.23 -3.46
N HIS A 75 -14.69 -2.10 -3.15
CA HIS A 75 -14.67 -0.95 -4.08
C HIS A 75 -13.85 -1.26 -5.32
N LEU A 76 -12.75 -2.00 -5.18
CA LEU A 76 -11.97 -2.47 -6.32
C LEU A 76 -12.75 -3.47 -7.18
N LEU A 77 -13.55 -4.37 -6.60
CA LEU A 77 -14.40 -5.29 -7.37
C LEU A 77 -15.47 -4.55 -8.18
N TYR A 78 -16.11 -3.52 -7.60
CA TYR A 78 -17.01 -2.65 -8.35
C TYR A 78 -16.29 -1.86 -9.44
N ALA A 79 -15.07 -1.38 -9.18
CA ALA A 79 -14.24 -0.71 -10.18
C ALA A 79 -13.93 -1.66 -11.34
N VAL A 80 -13.45 -2.87 -11.05
CA VAL A 80 -13.15 -3.91 -12.05
C VAL A 80 -14.40 -4.29 -12.86
N LYS A 81 -15.57 -4.43 -12.23
CA LYS A 81 -16.82 -4.67 -12.98
C LYS A 81 -17.10 -3.57 -13.99
N ASN A 82 -16.82 -2.31 -13.66
CA ASN A 82 -17.03 -1.19 -14.58
C ASN A 82 -15.96 -1.15 -15.68
N VAL A 83 -14.68 -1.39 -15.33
CA VAL A 83 -13.58 -1.49 -16.31
C VAL A 83 -13.86 -2.60 -17.33
N LEU A 84 -14.36 -3.74 -16.88
CA LEU A 84 -14.71 -4.89 -17.74
C LEU A 84 -15.79 -4.60 -18.79
N LYS A 85 -16.53 -3.49 -18.68
CA LYS A 85 -17.49 -3.07 -19.73
C LYS A 85 -16.79 -2.56 -20.99
N THR A 86 -15.56 -2.06 -20.87
CA THR A 86 -14.82 -1.45 -21.97
C THR A 86 -13.50 -2.14 -22.26
N ARG A 87 -12.89 -2.80 -21.26
CA ARG A 87 -11.57 -3.43 -21.40
C ARG A 87 -11.47 -4.73 -20.61
N ARG A 88 -10.97 -5.78 -21.26
CA ARG A 88 -10.68 -7.05 -20.59
C ARG A 88 -9.46 -6.90 -19.69
N VAL A 89 -9.62 -7.21 -18.41
CA VAL A 89 -8.57 -7.16 -17.39
C VAL A 89 -8.57 -8.43 -16.55
N LYS A 90 -7.42 -8.78 -15.97
CA LYS A 90 -7.28 -9.82 -14.96
C LYS A 90 -6.84 -9.21 -13.64
N LEU A 91 -7.60 -9.45 -12.58
CA LEU A 91 -7.25 -9.03 -11.22
C LEU A 91 -6.61 -10.20 -10.48
N ILE A 92 -5.36 -10.02 -10.06
CA ILE A 92 -4.68 -10.93 -9.15
C ILE A 92 -4.83 -10.39 -7.74
N VAL A 93 -5.35 -11.21 -6.85
CA VAL A 93 -5.48 -10.90 -5.42
C VAL A 93 -4.52 -11.78 -4.65
N ILE A 94 -3.53 -11.16 -4.01
CA ILE A 94 -2.62 -11.89 -3.13
C ILE A 94 -3.37 -12.24 -1.85
N GLY A 95 -3.51 -13.54 -1.58
CA GLY A 95 -4.28 -14.08 -0.45
C GLY A 95 -5.51 -14.88 -0.88
N SER A 96 -6.36 -15.22 0.10
CA SER A 96 -7.60 -15.97 -0.11
C SER A 96 -8.80 -15.19 0.40
N PRO A 97 -9.97 -15.28 -0.24
CA PRO A 97 -11.18 -14.75 0.33
C PRO A 97 -11.64 -15.65 1.49
N LYS A 98 -12.34 -15.06 2.47
CA LYS A 98 -13.01 -15.85 3.51
C LYS A 98 -14.09 -16.71 2.86
N LYS A 99 -14.06 -18.04 3.10
CA LYS A 99 -15.08 -18.97 2.61
C LYS A 99 -16.47 -18.51 3.04
N LYS A 100 -17.42 -18.50 2.10
CA LYS A 100 -18.79 -18.00 2.26
C LYS A 100 -18.88 -16.52 2.73
N GLY A 101 -17.78 -15.77 2.59
CA GLY A 101 -17.67 -14.37 2.98
C GLY A 101 -18.29 -13.40 1.97
N GLY A 102 -18.34 -12.11 2.33
CA GLY A 102 -18.94 -11.08 1.49
C GLY A 102 -18.21 -10.84 0.15
N ILE A 103 -16.90 -11.09 0.09
CA ILE A 103 -16.12 -11.00 -1.15
C ILE A 103 -16.53 -12.07 -2.17
N GLU A 104 -16.59 -13.35 -1.79
CA GLU A 104 -17.04 -14.42 -2.69
C GLU A 104 -18.47 -14.17 -3.19
N LYS A 105 -19.37 -13.77 -2.27
CA LYS A 105 -20.75 -13.41 -2.61
C LYS A 105 -20.81 -12.25 -3.59
N LEU A 106 -19.98 -11.21 -3.40
CA LEU A 106 -19.94 -10.06 -4.29
C LEU A 106 -19.39 -10.45 -5.67
N ILE A 107 -18.32 -11.23 -5.74
CA ILE A 107 -17.74 -11.71 -7.01
C ILE A 107 -18.79 -12.48 -7.82
N LYS A 108 -19.55 -13.37 -7.17
CA LYS A 108 -20.66 -14.10 -7.79
C LYS A 108 -21.77 -13.15 -8.23
N LYS A 109 -22.19 -12.21 -7.38
CA LYS A 109 -23.22 -11.20 -7.70
C LYS A 109 -22.85 -10.35 -8.91
N LEU A 110 -21.57 -9.98 -9.04
CA LEU A 110 -21.07 -9.14 -10.13
C LEU A 110 -20.79 -9.93 -11.42
N ASP A 111 -20.79 -11.27 -11.38
CA ASP A 111 -20.38 -12.16 -12.47
C ASP A 111 -19.01 -11.80 -13.05
N ILE A 112 -18.00 -11.69 -12.18
CA ILE A 112 -16.62 -11.35 -12.56
C ILE A 112 -15.59 -12.40 -12.16
N GLY A 113 -16.02 -13.54 -11.63
CA GLY A 113 -15.13 -14.57 -11.09
C GLY A 113 -14.07 -15.07 -12.06
N ARG A 114 -14.41 -15.20 -13.35
CA ARG A 114 -13.48 -15.63 -14.42
C ARG A 114 -12.32 -14.66 -14.68
N TYR A 115 -12.39 -13.43 -14.17
CA TYR A 115 -11.37 -12.39 -14.31
C TYR A 115 -10.55 -12.19 -13.05
N ILE A 116 -10.82 -12.94 -11.97
CA ILE A 116 -10.17 -12.79 -10.68
C ILE A 116 -9.44 -14.08 -10.33
N GLU A 117 -8.17 -13.95 -9.97
CA GLU A 117 -7.36 -15.04 -9.46
C GLU A 117 -6.91 -14.72 -8.04
N PHE A 118 -7.18 -15.62 -7.11
CA PHE A 118 -6.65 -15.56 -5.75
C PHE A 118 -5.44 -16.48 -5.68
N THR A 119 -4.28 -15.95 -5.30
CA THR A 119 -3.04 -16.74 -5.23
C THR A 119 -3.02 -17.68 -4.02
N GLY A 120 -3.90 -17.45 -3.05
CA GLY A 120 -3.75 -18.00 -1.72
C GLY A 120 -2.52 -17.45 -1.01
N ARG A 121 -2.05 -18.18 0.00
CA ARG A 121 -0.80 -17.85 0.69
C ARG A 121 0.38 -18.23 -0.22
N ILE A 122 1.22 -17.26 -0.52
CA ILE A 122 2.44 -17.42 -1.32
C ILE A 122 3.65 -16.91 -0.53
N ASP A 123 4.83 -17.42 -0.85
CA ASP A 123 6.10 -16.91 -0.34
C ASP A 123 6.48 -15.56 -0.99
N ASN A 124 7.48 -14.89 -0.43
CA ASN A 124 7.95 -13.59 -0.92
C ASN A 124 8.43 -13.66 -2.37
N GLU A 125 9.12 -14.72 -2.76
CA GLU A 125 9.65 -14.86 -4.12
C GLU A 125 8.52 -14.92 -5.15
N LYS A 126 7.49 -15.74 -4.91
CA LYS A 126 6.29 -15.78 -5.75
C LYS A 126 5.58 -14.44 -5.74
N PHE A 127 5.46 -13.78 -4.59
CA PHE A 127 4.79 -12.49 -4.50
C PHE A 127 5.48 -11.42 -5.35
N VAL A 128 6.81 -11.33 -5.31
CA VAL A 128 7.59 -10.40 -6.14
C VAL A 128 7.44 -10.74 -7.63
N ARG A 129 7.41 -12.04 -7.98
CA ARG A 129 7.10 -12.48 -9.36
C ARG A 129 5.70 -12.06 -9.80
N GLU A 130 4.71 -12.06 -8.90
CA GLU A 130 3.36 -11.60 -9.20
C GLU A 130 3.30 -10.08 -9.44
N TYR A 131 4.05 -9.29 -8.66
CA TYR A 131 4.27 -7.86 -8.97
C TYR A 131 4.94 -7.69 -10.34
N ALA A 132 6.00 -8.44 -10.62
CA ALA A 132 6.74 -8.32 -11.89
C ALA A 132 5.89 -8.66 -13.13
N LYS A 133 4.88 -9.52 -13.00
CA LYS A 133 3.94 -9.83 -14.10
C LYS A 133 2.85 -8.77 -14.26
N ALA A 134 2.50 -8.03 -13.20
CA ALA A 134 1.41 -7.08 -13.22
C ALA A 134 1.81 -5.74 -13.86
N SER A 135 0.86 -5.08 -14.50
CA SER A 135 1.08 -3.78 -15.14
C SER A 135 0.67 -2.59 -14.27
N ILE A 136 -0.19 -2.82 -13.27
CA ILE A 136 -0.65 -1.82 -12.31
C ILE A 136 -0.85 -2.53 -10.96
N ALA A 137 -0.34 -1.94 -9.87
CA ALA A 137 -0.70 -2.29 -8.51
C ALA A 137 -1.79 -1.36 -7.99
N VAL A 138 -2.82 -1.90 -7.35
CA VAL A 138 -3.90 -1.11 -6.74
C VAL A 138 -3.93 -1.37 -5.24
N ILE A 139 -3.84 -0.31 -4.44
CA ILE A 139 -3.93 -0.34 -2.98
C ILE A 139 -5.19 0.45 -2.57
N PRO A 140 -6.36 -0.21 -2.51
CA PRO A 140 -7.65 0.44 -2.30
C PRO A 140 -8.00 0.61 -0.80
N SER A 141 -7.01 0.60 0.10
CA SER A 141 -7.23 0.65 1.55
C SER A 141 -8.05 1.88 1.95
N LEU A 142 -8.93 1.76 2.94
CA LEU A 142 -9.64 2.93 3.47
C LEU A 142 -8.75 3.76 4.40
N TYR A 143 -7.82 3.09 5.07
CA TYR A 143 -6.88 3.69 6.00
C TYR A 143 -5.68 2.75 6.15
N GLU A 144 -4.48 3.32 6.15
CA GLU A 144 -3.24 2.64 6.54
C GLU A 144 -2.44 3.55 7.47
N GLY A 145 -1.79 2.98 8.49
CA GLY A 145 -0.90 3.74 9.38
C GLY A 145 0.41 4.16 8.72
N PHE A 146 0.83 3.50 7.63
CA PHE A 146 2.00 3.90 6.86
C PHE A 146 1.73 3.75 5.35
N GLY A 147 1.88 2.53 4.83
CA GLY A 147 1.71 2.26 3.40
C GLY A 147 2.71 1.26 2.86
N LEU A 148 3.04 0.21 3.62
CA LEU A 148 3.95 -0.85 3.17
C LEU A 148 3.56 -1.40 1.78
N PRO A 149 2.28 -1.71 1.49
CA PRO A 149 1.92 -2.20 0.16
C PRO A 149 2.23 -1.22 -0.99
N VAL A 150 2.18 0.09 -0.74
CA VAL A 150 2.55 1.10 -1.74
C VAL A 150 4.06 1.09 -1.94
N GLY A 151 4.84 1.09 -0.86
CA GLY A 151 6.29 1.03 -0.90
C GLY A 151 6.83 -0.24 -1.56
N GLU A 152 6.30 -1.41 -1.21
CA GLU A 152 6.65 -2.71 -1.80
C GLU A 152 6.41 -2.73 -3.32
N ALA A 153 5.24 -2.26 -3.76
CA ALA A 153 4.92 -2.17 -5.19
C ALA A 153 5.85 -1.18 -5.92
N MET A 154 6.09 0.01 -5.34
CA MET A 154 7.02 0.98 -5.91
C MET A 154 8.46 0.42 -6.02
N ALA A 155 8.92 -0.35 -5.02
CA ALA A 155 10.23 -1.01 -5.05
C ALA A 155 10.36 -2.03 -6.19
N CYS A 156 9.26 -2.68 -6.58
CA CYS A 156 9.20 -3.57 -7.74
C CYS A 156 9.05 -2.83 -9.10
N ARG A 157 9.13 -1.49 -9.12
CA ARG A 157 8.98 -0.64 -10.32
C ARG A 157 7.68 -0.94 -11.08
N ILE A 158 6.57 -1.10 -10.36
CA ILE A 158 5.22 -1.17 -10.94
C ILE A 158 4.47 0.13 -10.63
N PRO A 159 3.73 0.73 -11.57
CA PRO A 159 2.95 1.92 -11.28
C PRO A 159 1.83 1.60 -10.28
N VAL A 160 1.61 2.52 -9.35
CA VAL A 160 0.69 2.34 -8.23
C VAL A 160 -0.51 3.28 -8.36
N ILE A 161 -1.70 2.73 -8.14
CA ILE A 161 -2.91 3.47 -7.80
C ILE A 161 -3.19 3.20 -6.32
N CYS A 162 -3.29 4.23 -5.49
CA CYS A 162 -3.67 4.06 -4.10
C CYS A 162 -4.66 5.13 -3.66
N THR A 163 -5.35 4.88 -2.54
CA THR A 163 -6.26 5.88 -1.99
C THR A 163 -5.52 6.95 -1.21
N THR A 164 -6.20 8.04 -0.84
CA THR A 164 -5.71 9.02 0.14
C THR A 164 -6.01 8.62 1.59
N GLY A 165 -6.21 7.33 1.87
CA GLY A 165 -6.62 6.83 3.18
C GLY A 165 -5.46 6.73 4.17
N GLY A 166 -5.58 7.41 5.31
CA GLY A 166 -4.52 7.43 6.33
C GLY A 166 -3.21 8.01 5.80
N ALA A 167 -2.10 7.33 6.09
CA ALA A 167 -0.75 7.76 5.73
C ALA A 167 -0.33 7.43 4.28
N LEU A 168 -1.21 6.82 3.47
CA LEU A 168 -0.89 6.46 2.09
C LEU A 168 -0.30 7.62 1.27
N PRO A 169 -0.81 8.86 1.34
CA PRO A 169 -0.22 10.01 0.64
C PRO A 169 1.24 10.31 1.03
N GLU A 170 1.64 10.02 2.26
CA GLU A 170 3.01 10.26 2.75
C GLU A 170 4.02 9.33 2.06
N VAL A 171 3.64 8.07 1.86
CA VAL A 171 4.46 7.09 1.13
C VAL A 171 4.37 7.32 -0.37
N ALA A 172 3.17 7.57 -0.88
CA ALA A 172 2.87 7.76 -2.30
C ALA A 172 3.54 8.99 -2.93
N GLY A 173 3.41 10.16 -2.31
CA GLY A 173 3.79 11.43 -2.92
C GLY A 173 3.17 11.64 -4.32
N ASP A 174 3.93 12.25 -5.22
CA ASP A 174 3.60 12.44 -6.64
C ASP A 174 3.96 11.22 -7.52
N ALA A 175 4.45 10.14 -6.91
CA ALA A 175 4.91 8.94 -7.60
C ALA A 175 3.80 7.92 -7.88
N THR A 176 2.57 8.21 -7.46
CA THR A 176 1.42 7.32 -7.63
C THR A 176 0.19 8.09 -8.13
N LYS A 177 -0.81 7.35 -8.60
CA LYS A 177 -2.13 7.91 -8.88
C LYS A 177 -3.01 7.81 -7.63
N LEU A 178 -3.25 8.94 -6.98
CA LEU A 178 -4.11 9.03 -5.80
C LEU A 178 -5.59 9.10 -6.17
N VAL A 179 -6.44 8.40 -5.41
CA VAL A 179 -7.91 8.45 -5.52
C VAL A 179 -8.59 8.58 -4.15
N PRO A 180 -9.82 9.09 -4.05
CA PRO A 180 -10.54 9.09 -2.78
C PRO A 180 -10.82 7.67 -2.26
N PRO A 181 -10.66 7.41 -0.94
CA PRO A 181 -11.10 6.17 -0.30
C PRO A 181 -12.58 5.90 -0.58
N GLY A 182 -12.96 4.63 -0.72
CA GLY A 182 -14.36 4.27 -0.91
C GLY A 182 -14.91 4.47 -2.32
N ASN A 183 -14.13 5.05 -3.24
CA ASN A 183 -14.63 5.51 -4.53
C ASN A 183 -14.30 4.54 -5.68
N ALA A 184 -15.21 3.59 -5.92
CA ALA A 184 -15.09 2.62 -7.02
C ALA A 184 -15.03 3.27 -8.41
N LYS A 185 -15.71 4.41 -8.62
CA LYS A 185 -15.70 5.13 -9.90
C LYS A 185 -14.34 5.77 -10.17
N ALA A 186 -13.76 6.42 -9.16
CA ALA A 186 -12.42 7.01 -9.25
C ALA A 186 -11.34 5.93 -9.46
N LEU A 187 -11.43 4.81 -8.74
CA LEU A 187 -10.55 3.65 -8.97
C LEU A 187 -10.63 3.15 -10.43
N GLY A 188 -11.84 2.93 -10.95
CA GLY A 188 -12.04 2.47 -12.32
C GLY A 188 -11.49 3.43 -13.36
N LYS A 189 -11.71 4.74 -13.18
CA LYS A 189 -11.16 5.79 -14.05
C LYS A 189 -9.63 5.79 -14.03
N ALA A 190 -9.02 5.75 -12.84
CA ALA A 190 -7.56 5.70 -12.69
C ALA A 190 -6.95 4.45 -13.33
N ILE A 191 -7.61 3.30 -13.21
CA ILE A 191 -7.19 2.05 -13.86
C ILE A 191 -7.18 2.22 -15.38
N LEU A 192 -8.28 2.72 -15.97
CA LEU A 192 -8.37 2.93 -17.42
C LEU A 192 -7.32 3.93 -17.92
N GLU A 193 -7.17 5.07 -17.24
CA GLU A 193 -6.16 6.08 -17.59
C GLU A 193 -4.75 5.49 -17.67
N LEU A 194 -4.32 4.71 -16.67
CA LEU A 194 -3.00 4.09 -16.71
C LEU A 194 -2.92 2.92 -17.71
N MET A 195 -4.02 2.22 -17.97
CA MET A 195 -4.05 1.17 -18.98
C MET A 195 -3.93 1.71 -20.41
N ASP A 196 -4.42 2.93 -20.64
CA ASP A 196 -4.41 3.61 -21.93
C ASP A 196 -3.16 4.48 -22.14
N ASP A 197 -2.38 4.74 -21.08
CA ASP A 197 -1.14 5.53 -21.14
C ASP A 197 0.10 4.74 -20.64
N PRO A 198 0.77 3.99 -21.53
CA PRO A 198 2.01 3.28 -21.20
C PRO A 198 3.15 4.21 -20.75
N SER A 199 3.22 5.44 -21.27
CA SER A 199 4.27 6.40 -20.90
C SER A 199 4.09 6.86 -19.46
N LYS A 200 2.86 7.20 -19.08
CA LYS A 200 2.54 7.58 -17.70
C LYS A 200 2.76 6.45 -16.71
N ARG A 201 2.50 5.19 -17.11
CA ARG A 201 2.85 4.02 -16.28
C ARG A 201 4.34 3.95 -15.99
N GLU A 202 5.17 4.09 -17.01
CA GLU A 202 6.63 4.05 -16.83
C GLU A 202 7.12 5.23 -15.99
N GLU A 203 6.60 6.43 -16.23
CA GLU A 203 6.91 7.62 -15.42
C GLU A 203 6.63 7.38 -13.93
N LEU A 204 5.43 6.92 -13.59
CA LEU A 204 5.04 6.65 -12.20
C LEU A 204 5.85 5.50 -11.59
N ALA A 205 6.10 4.44 -12.36
CA ALA A 205 6.90 3.30 -11.92
C ALA A 205 8.33 3.74 -11.54
N GLN A 206 8.96 4.54 -12.38
CA GLN A 206 10.31 5.04 -12.13
C GLN A 206 10.35 6.05 -10.99
N LYS A 207 9.38 6.98 -10.91
CA LYS A 207 9.25 7.90 -9.79
C LYS A 207 9.08 7.15 -8.46
N GLY A 208 8.24 6.12 -8.44
CA GLY A 208 7.98 5.29 -7.26
C GLY A 208 9.25 4.59 -6.79
N TYR A 209 9.92 3.90 -7.70
CA TYR A 209 11.19 3.23 -7.41
C TYR A 209 12.23 4.19 -6.84
N ASN A 210 12.46 5.34 -7.49
CA ASN A 210 13.41 6.34 -7.04
C ASN A 210 13.05 6.88 -5.65
N ARG A 211 11.76 7.11 -5.38
CA ARG A 211 11.27 7.58 -4.08
C ARG A 211 11.57 6.55 -2.98
N VAL A 212 11.33 5.26 -3.21
CA VAL A 212 11.64 4.21 -2.21
C VAL A 212 13.12 4.20 -1.89
N MET A 213 13.98 4.15 -2.91
CA MET A 213 15.43 4.13 -2.72
C MET A 213 15.94 5.40 -2.00
N LYS A 214 15.30 6.55 -2.26
CA LYS A 214 15.67 7.82 -1.65
C LYS A 214 15.13 8.02 -0.24
N GLU A 215 13.99 7.46 0.15
CA GLU A 215 13.33 7.86 1.41
C GLU A 215 13.00 6.71 2.36
N PHE A 216 12.83 5.50 1.83
CA PHE A 216 12.18 4.40 2.53
C PHE A 216 13.01 3.12 2.51
N THR A 217 14.34 3.22 2.58
CA THR A 217 15.19 2.03 2.80
C THR A 217 15.30 1.71 4.30
N TRP A 218 15.58 0.45 4.64
CA TRP A 218 15.87 0.06 6.02
C TRP A 218 17.09 0.77 6.61
N GLU A 219 18.11 1.05 5.79
CA GLU A 219 19.27 1.85 6.21
C GLU A 219 18.85 3.25 6.68
N LYS A 220 18.01 3.95 5.91
CA LYS A 220 17.50 5.28 6.28
C LYS A 220 16.66 5.23 7.56
N THR A 221 15.87 4.18 7.71
CA THR A 221 15.10 3.92 8.93
C THR A 221 16.02 3.72 10.12
N ALA A 222 17.05 2.89 9.99
CA ALA A 222 18.02 2.63 11.05
C ALA A 222 18.77 3.89 11.48
N VAL A 223 19.25 4.70 10.52
CA VAL A 223 19.93 5.98 10.80
C VAL A 223 19.02 6.94 11.57
N ARG A 224 17.76 7.11 11.12
CA ARG A 224 16.78 7.97 11.80
C ARG A 224 16.45 7.45 13.21
N THR A 225 16.33 6.14 13.38
CA THR A 225 16.07 5.51 14.68
C THR A 225 17.23 5.68 15.65
N VAL A 226 18.46 5.48 15.20
CA VAL A 226 19.67 5.72 16.02
C VAL A 226 19.73 7.18 16.47
N GLN A 227 19.41 8.12 15.58
CA GLN A 227 19.36 9.53 15.96
C GLN A 227 18.29 9.80 17.03
N ALA A 228 17.07 9.28 16.87
CA ALA A 228 16.02 9.42 17.88
C ALA A 228 16.40 8.81 19.24
N TYR A 229 17.15 7.71 19.25
CA TYR A 229 17.70 7.16 20.50
C TYR A 229 18.73 8.07 21.14
N ARG A 230 19.65 8.65 20.36
CA ARG A 230 20.64 9.63 20.87
C ARG A 230 19.95 10.85 21.46
N ASP A 231 18.96 11.41 20.77
CA ASP A 231 18.21 12.57 21.23
C ASP A 231 17.48 12.26 22.55
N SER A 232 16.88 11.07 22.66
CA SER A 232 16.19 10.63 23.88
C SER A 232 17.14 10.39 25.06
N ILE A 233 18.36 9.89 24.80
CA ILE A 233 19.38 9.71 25.85
C ILE A 233 19.91 11.06 26.32
N ASN A 234 20.19 11.97 25.38
CA ASN A 234 20.71 13.31 25.69
C ASN A 234 19.71 14.16 26.47
N ALA A 235 18.41 14.04 26.19
CA ALA A 235 17.36 14.76 26.93
C ALA A 235 17.15 14.25 28.37
N TYR A 236 17.76 13.13 28.75
CA TYR A 236 17.69 12.58 30.11
C TYR A 236 18.82 13.09 31.01
N HIS A 237 19.90 13.64 30.42
CA HIS A 237 21.01 14.27 31.11
C HIS A 237 20.80 15.79 31.21
#